data_AF-A0A8S0G1B5-F1
#
_entry.id   AF-A0A8S0G1B5-F1
#
_cell.length_a   1.000
_cell.length_b   1.000
_cell.length_c   1.000
_cell.angle_alpha   90.00
_cell.angle_beta   90.00
_cell.angle_gamma   90.00
#
_symmetry.space_group_name_H-M   'P 1'
#
loop_
_entity.id
_entity.type
_entity.pdbx_description
1 polymer ?
#
loop_
_entity_poly.entity_id
_entity_poly.type
_entity_poly.pdbx_seq_one_letter_code
_entity_poly.pdbx_strand_id
1 'polypeptide(L)' 'MNPGEYGLFLGTAHPAKFKESVEAILGETLDLPKELAERADLPLLSHNLPADFAALRKLMMNHQ' A
#
# COMPACT_ATOMS: atom_id res chain seq x y z
N MET A 1 -10.97 -0.65 34.73
CA MET A 1 -11.94 -0.24 33.70
C MET A 1 -13.17 0.27 34.44
N ASN A 2 -13.54 1.52 34.22
CA ASN A 2 -14.66 2.11 34.95
C ASN A 2 -15.98 1.64 34.34
N PRO A 3 -17.04 1.42 35.15
CA PRO A 3 -18.37 1.13 34.61
C PRO A 3 -18.81 2.23 33.64
N GLY A 4 -19.09 1.87 32.39
CA GLY A 4 -19.54 2.79 31.33
C GLY A 4 -18.46 3.27 30.35
N GLU A 5 -17.19 2.93 30.57
CA GLU A 5 -16.14 3.15 29.56
C GLU A 5 -16.16 2.05 28.48
N TYR A 6 -15.95 2.44 27.23
CA TYR A 6 -15.67 1.52 26.14
C TYR A 6 -14.51 2.03 25.28
N GLY A 7 -13.75 1.10 24.71
CA GLY A 7 -12.68 1.39 23.76
C GLY A 7 -13.21 1.35 22.32
N LEU A 8 -12.82 2.34 21.52
CA LEU A 8 -13.05 2.36 20.08
C LEU A 8 -11.70 2.29 19.35
N PHE A 9 -11.57 1.31 18.48
CA PHE A 9 -10.39 1.17 17.62
C PHE A 9 -10.78 1.53 16.19
N LEU A 10 -10.09 2.52 15.62
CA LEU A 10 -10.27 2.94 14.24
C LEU A 10 -9.20 2.29 13.37
N GLY A 11 -9.61 1.31 12.56
CA GLY A 11 -8.76 0.76 11.51
C GLY A 11 -8.57 1.80 10.41
N THR A 12 -7.34 2.29 10.21
CA THR A 12 -7.04 3.32 9.20
C THR A 12 -6.69 2.72 7.83
N ALA A 13 -6.55 1.41 7.73
CA ALA A 13 -6.23 0.69 6.51
C ALA A 13 -6.78 -0.73 6.50
N HIS A 14 -7.03 -1.26 5.31
CA HIS A 14 -7.37 -2.67 5.10
C HIS A 14 -6.12 -3.56 5.27
N PRO A 15 -6.21 -4.76 5.88
CA PRO A 15 -5.07 -5.66 6.11
C PRO A 15 -4.28 -6.01 4.84
N ALA A 16 -4.96 -6.09 3.69
CA ALA A 16 -4.34 -6.33 2.38
C ALA A 16 -3.25 -5.31 2.01
N LYS A 17 -3.26 -4.09 2.58
CA LYS A 17 -2.20 -3.10 2.36
C LYS A 17 -0.85 -3.52 2.99
N PHE A 18 -0.88 -4.41 3.97
CA PHE A 18 0.29 -4.90 4.72
C PHE A 18 0.33 -6.43 4.71
N LYS A 19 -0.06 -7.04 3.57
CA LYS A 19 -0.29 -8.48 3.41
C LYS A 19 0.84 -9.32 4.02
N GLU A 20 2.09 -9.10 3.61
CA GLU A 20 3.25 -9.88 4.10
C GLU A 20 3.37 -9.86 5.63
N SER A 21 3.23 -8.69 6.26
CA SER A 21 3.34 -8.57 7.71
C SER A 21 2.16 -9.24 8.43
N VAL A 22 0.95 -9.11 7.88
CA VAL A 22 -0.27 -9.70 8.45
C VAL A 22 -0.24 -11.22 8.34
N GLU A 23 0.14 -11.77 7.18
CA GLU A 23 0.25 -13.21 6.96
C GLU A 23 1.33 -13.83 7.86
N ALA A 24 2.48 -13.16 8.04
CA ALA A 24 3.54 -13.63 8.93
C ALA A 24 3.10 -13.68 10.41
N ILE A 25 2.28 -12.72 10.85
CA ILE A 25 1.77 -12.66 12.23
C ILE A 25 0.68 -13.72 12.46
N LEU A 26 -0.22 -13.90 11.48
CA LEU A 26 -1.37 -14.80 11.61
C LEU A 26 -1.03 -16.26 11.24
N GLY A 27 0.02 -16.50 10.46
CA GLY A 27 0.36 -17.82 9.94
C GLY A 27 -0.60 -18.33 8.85
N GLU A 28 -1.36 -17.43 8.24
CA GLU A 28 -2.41 -17.74 7.27
C GLU A 28 -2.28 -16.84 6.04
N THR A 29 -2.74 -17.32 4.88
CA THR A 29 -2.77 -16.52 3.65
C THR A 29 -3.99 -15.61 3.64
N LEU A 30 -3.79 -14.34 3.28
CA LEU A 30 -4.84 -13.35 3.14
C LEU A 30 -5.25 -13.24 1.67
N ASP A 31 -6.54 -13.48 1.40
CA ASP A 31 -7.11 -13.24 0.09
C ASP A 31 -7.12 -11.74 -0.24
N LEU A 32 -6.75 -11.42 -1.47
CA LEU A 32 -6.84 -10.06 -1.97
C LEU A 32 -8.31 -9.77 -2.35
N PRO A 33 -8.85 -8.60 -1.95
CA PRO A 33 -10.09 -8.08 -2.52
C PRO A 33 -10.01 -8.07 -4.05
N LYS A 34 -11.13 -8.35 -4.71
CA LYS A 34 -11.22 -8.49 -6.18
C LYS A 34 -10.59 -7.31 -6.91
N GLU A 35 -10.85 -6.09 -6.46
CA GLU A 35 -10.36 -4.85 -7.05
C GLU A 35 -8.84 -4.69 -6.97
N LEU A 36 -8.21 -5.29 -5.95
CA LEU A 36 -6.75 -5.33 -5.81
C LEU A 36 -6.16 -6.48 -6.63
N ALA A 37 -6.80 -7.65 -6.61
CA ALA A 37 -6.39 -8.81 -7.40
C ALA A 37 -6.36 -8.50 -8.90
N GLU A 38 -7.38 -7.79 -9.41
CA GLU A 38 -7.45 -7.36 -10.82
C GLU A 38 -6.30 -6.44 -11.25
N ARG A 39 -5.64 -5.76 -10.30
CA ARG A 39 -4.57 -4.81 -10.58
C ARG A 39 -3.17 -5.31 -10.21
N ALA A 40 -3.08 -6.42 -9.46
CA ALA A 40 -1.83 -6.91 -8.89
C ALA A 40 -0.77 -7.23 -9.96
N ASP A 41 -1.21 -7.74 -11.11
CA ASP A 41 -0.33 -8.22 -12.19
C ASP A 41 -0.20 -7.23 -13.37
N LEU A 42 -0.72 -6.00 -13.23
CA LEU A 42 -0.62 -5.01 -14.29
C LEU A 42 0.83 -4.53 -14.47
N PRO A 43 1.26 -4.24 -15.71
CA PRO A 43 2.60 -3.73 -15.98
C PRO A 43 2.91 -2.47 -15.16
N LEU A 44 4.08 -2.46 -14.52
CA LEU A 44 4.55 -1.31 -13.78
C LEU A 44 4.94 -0.20 -14.77
N LEU A 45 4.25 0.95 -14.67
CA LEU A 45 4.52 2.12 -15.52
C LEU A 45 5.48 3.12 -14.85
N SER A 46 6.21 2.70 -13.82
CA SER A 46 7.14 3.56 -13.10
C SER A 46 8.51 3.62 -13.78
N HIS A 47 9.23 4.71 -13.53
CA HIS A 47 10.60 4.91 -13.99
C HIS A 47 11.55 4.95 -12.80
N ASN A 48 12.70 4.28 -12.92
CA ASN A 48 13.78 4.43 -11.95
C ASN A 48 14.50 5.77 -12.18
N LEU A 49 14.70 6.53 -11.11
CA LEU A 49 15.35 7.84 -11.16
C LEU A 49 16.34 7.97 -9.98
N PRO A 50 17.54 8.55 -10.19
CA PRO A 50 18.40 8.93 -9.06
C PRO A 50 17.71 9.97 -8.18
N ALA A 51 18.11 10.05 -6.91
CA ALA A 51 17.68 11.08 -5.97
C ALA A 51 18.32 12.45 -6.30
N ASP A 52 18.03 12.96 -7.50
CA ASP A 52 18.58 14.19 -8.06
C ASP A 52 17.46 15.07 -8.64
N PHE A 53 17.49 16.35 -8.26
CA PHE A 53 16.45 17.30 -8.67
C PHE A 53 16.51 17.62 -10.16
N ALA A 54 17.71 17.74 -10.74
CA ALA A 54 17.85 18.08 -12.15
C ALA A 54 17.31 16.96 -13.04
N ALA A 55 17.56 15.71 -12.68
CA ALA A 55 17.01 14.51 -13.32
C ALA A 55 15.48 14.49 -13.25
N LEU A 56 14.88 14.78 -12.09
CA LEU A 56 13.42 14.86 -11.92
C LEU A 56 12.81 15.97 -12.77
N ARG A 57 13.38 17.19 -12.72
CA ARG A 57 12.90 18.34 -13.51
C ARG A 57 12.92 18.03 -15.00
N LYS A 58 14.01 17.42 -15.49
CA LYS A 58 14.14 17.04 -16.90
C LYS A 58 13.08 16.01 -17.30
N LEU A 59 12.82 15.00 -16.47
CA LEU A 59 11.78 14.01 -16.73
C LEU A 59 10.41 14.71 -16.87
N MET A 60 10.02 15.51 -15.88
CA MET A 60 8.70 16.17 -15.86
C MET A 60 8.46 17.16 -17.01
N MET A 61 9.51 17.82 -17.51
CA MET A 61 9.39 18.85 -18.56
C MET A 61 9.52 18.30 -19.99
N ASN A 62 9.88 17.03 -20.16
CA ASN A 62 10.11 16.41 -21.47
C ASN A 62 9.00 15.43 -21.89
N HIS A 63 7.95 15.27 -21.08
CA HIS A 63 6.80 14.45 -21.46
C HIS A 63 5.84 15.25 -22.38
N GLN A 64 5.85 14.93 -23.68
CA GLN A 64 4.66 15.04 -24.55
C GLN A 64 3.78 13.81 -24.35
#